data_AF-A0A527GHX5-F1
#
_entry.id   AF-A0A527GHX5-F1
#
_cell.length_a   1.000
_cell.length_b   1.000
_cell.length_c   1.000
_cell.angle_alpha   90.00
_cell.angle_beta   90.00
_cell.angle_gamma   90.00
#
_symmetry.space_group_name_H-M   'P 1'
#
loop_
_entity.id
_entity.type
_entity.pdbx_description
1 polymer ?
#
loop_
_entity_poly.entity_id
_entity_poly.type
_entity_poly.pdbx_seq_one_letter_code
_entity_poly.pdbx_strand_id
1 'polypeptide(L)'
;LLADGRRLGCGAVVLTTGTFLRGLIHIGEKKIVAGRMNEQASLGLSATMDRAGFKLGRLKTGTPPRLDGRTIDWASLESQAADEN
;
A
#
# COMPACT_ATOMS: atom_id res chain seq x y z
N LEU A 1 21.71 -0.93 4.09
CA LEU A 1 21.71 0.22 5.01
C LEU A 1 20.25 0.59 5.25
N LEU A 2 19.89 0.91 6.48
CA LEU A 2 18.62 1.57 6.76
C LEU A 2 18.65 3.00 6.18
N ALA A 3 17.50 3.68 6.15
CA ALA A 3 17.39 5.05 5.62
C ALA A 3 18.31 6.05 6.35
N ASP A 4 18.63 5.79 7.62
CA ASP A 4 19.53 6.59 8.45
C ASP A 4 21.01 6.13 8.36
N GLY A 5 21.33 5.22 7.44
CA GLY A 5 22.69 4.70 7.25
C GLY A 5 23.11 3.58 8.18
N ARG A 6 22.28 3.17 9.16
CA ARG A 6 22.64 2.06 10.06
C ARG A 6 22.69 0.71 9.35
N ARG A 7 23.47 -0.21 9.92
CA ARG A 7 23.51 -1.64 9.57
C ARG A 7 23.04 -2.45 10.77
N LEU A 8 22.14 -3.39 10.52
CA LEU A 8 21.70 -4.35 11.52
C LEU A 8 22.15 -5.75 11.06
N GLY A 9 22.86 -6.45 11.94
CA GLY A 9 23.18 -7.87 11.72
C GLY A 9 21.99 -8.75 12.10
N CYS A 10 21.70 -9.77 11.32
CA CYS A 10 20.69 -10.77 11.63
C CYS A 10 21.05 -12.11 10.96
N GLY A 11 20.57 -13.23 11.52
CA GLY A 11 20.73 -14.55 10.90
C GLY A 11 19.74 -14.81 9.75
N ALA A 12 18.58 -14.15 9.78
CA ALA A 12 17.55 -14.23 8.75
C ALA A 12 16.67 -12.96 8.76
N VAL A 13 16.01 -12.67 7.63
CA VAL A 13 15.08 -11.54 7.47
C VAL A 13 13.83 -11.97 6.69
N VAL A 14 12.65 -11.49 7.11
CA VAL A 14 11.40 -11.66 6.39
C VAL A 14 10.97 -10.30 5.84
N LEU A 15 10.67 -10.23 4.54
CA LEU A 15 10.24 -8.99 3.87
C LEU A 15 8.73 -9.00 3.63
N THR A 16 8.01 -8.07 4.26
CA THR A 16 6.55 -7.90 4.13
C THR A 16 6.20 -6.47 3.75
N THR A 17 6.72 -6.01 2.62
CA THR A 17 6.66 -4.60 2.19
C THR A 17 5.25 -4.12 1.80
N GLY A 18 4.28 -5.03 1.67
CA GLY A 18 2.91 -4.70 1.27
C GLY A 18 2.89 -3.90 -0.03
N THR A 19 2.16 -2.78 -0.04
CA THR A 19 2.04 -1.88 -1.21
C THR A 19 3.14 -0.83 -1.30
N PHE A 20 4.16 -0.86 -0.43
CA PHE A 20 5.14 0.23 -0.32
C PHE A 20 6.29 0.12 -1.32
N LEU A 21 6.67 -1.09 -1.76
CA LEU A 21 7.82 -1.29 -2.63
C LEU A 21 7.57 -0.65 -4.01
N ARG A 22 8.26 0.45 -4.32
CA ARG A 22 8.00 1.29 -5.52
C ARG A 22 6.51 1.65 -5.68
N GLY A 23 5.84 1.89 -4.56
CA GLY A 23 4.43 2.25 -4.51
C GLY A 23 4.12 3.50 -5.33
N LEU A 24 2.99 3.48 -6.03
CA LEU A 24 2.51 4.58 -6.87
C LEU A 24 0.99 4.63 -6.78
N ILE A 25 0.46 5.71 -6.22
CA ILE A 25 -0.97 5.98 -6.19
C ILE A 25 -1.37 6.61 -7.54
N HIS A 26 -2.51 6.16 -8.07
CA HIS A 26 -3.11 6.68 -9.29
C HIS A 26 -4.47 7.29 -8.96
N ILE A 27 -4.67 8.59 -9.27
CA ILE A 27 -5.95 9.29 -9.15
C ILE A 27 -6.22 9.99 -10.48
N GLY A 28 -7.03 9.36 -11.34
CA GLY A 28 -7.13 9.76 -12.74
C GLY A 28 -5.74 9.73 -13.39
N GLU A 29 -5.33 10.86 -13.96
CA GLU A 29 -4.00 11.03 -14.58
C GLU A 29 -2.90 11.35 -13.55
N LYS A 30 -3.27 11.78 -12.34
CA LYS A 30 -2.30 12.13 -11.29
C LYS A 30 -1.63 10.86 -10.75
N LYS A 31 -0.30 10.90 -10.67
CA LYS A 31 0.55 9.85 -10.12
C LYS A 31 1.31 10.39 -8.92
N ILE A 32 1.23 9.72 -7.78
CA ILE A 32 1.85 10.14 -6.52
C ILE A 32 2.73 9.00 -6.00
N VAL A 33 4.02 9.25 -5.80
CA VAL A 33 4.95 8.26 -5.25
C VAL A 33 4.63 8.08 -3.77
N ALA A 34 4.00 6.95 -3.43
CA ALA A 34 3.52 6.66 -2.09
C ALA A 34 3.18 5.17 -1.96
N GLY A 35 3.37 4.59 -0.77
CA GLY A 35 2.95 3.22 -0.48
C GLY A 35 1.45 3.13 -0.15
N ARG A 36 0.97 4.11 0.59
CA ARG A 36 -0.44 4.34 0.95
C ARG A 36 -0.70 5.84 0.98
N MET A 37 -1.97 6.25 1.02
CA MET A 37 -2.30 7.67 1.11
C MET A 37 -1.58 8.29 2.33
N ASN A 38 -0.84 9.38 2.10
CA ASN A 38 -0.02 10.08 3.11
C ASN A 38 1.21 9.30 3.65
N GLU A 39 1.57 8.14 3.07
CA GLU A 39 2.73 7.36 3.50
C GLU A 39 3.74 7.16 2.36
N GLN A 40 5.03 7.41 2.63
CA GLN A 40 6.09 7.37 1.63
C GLN A 40 6.35 5.95 1.10
N ALA A 41 6.70 5.84 -0.19
CA ALA A 41 7.08 4.57 -0.80
C ALA A 41 8.50 4.13 -0.39
N SER A 42 8.77 2.82 -0.41
CA SER A 42 10.12 2.27 -0.27
C SER A 42 10.79 2.13 -1.63
N LEU A 43 11.81 2.95 -1.88
CA LEU A 43 12.58 2.95 -3.14
C LEU A 43 13.89 2.17 -3.02
N GLY A 44 14.67 2.39 -1.95
CA GLY A 44 16.00 1.79 -1.79
C GLY A 44 15.99 0.26 -1.67
N LEU A 45 14.96 -0.32 -1.04
CA LEU A 45 14.85 -1.77 -0.92
C LEU A 45 14.64 -2.44 -2.28
N SER A 46 13.85 -1.82 -3.16
CA SER A 46 13.58 -2.36 -4.50
C SER A 46 14.84 -2.44 -5.36
N ALA A 47 15.67 -1.39 -5.34
CA ALA A 47 16.97 -1.39 -6.01
C ALA A 47 17.93 -2.43 -5.44
N THR A 48 17.81 -2.72 -4.13
CA THR A 48 18.63 -3.77 -3.48
C THR A 48 18.21 -5.17 -3.93
N MET A 49 16.90 -5.42 -4.05
CA MET A 49 16.40 -6.71 -4.57
C MET A 49 16.78 -6.92 -6.04
N ASP A 50 16.70 -5.88 -6.85
CA ASP A 50 17.12 -5.92 -8.25
C ASP A 50 18.61 -6.25 -8.40
N ARG A 51 19.50 -5.58 -7.65
CA ARG A 51 20.94 -5.91 -7.59
C ARG A 51 21.23 -7.32 -7.08
N ALA A 52 20.35 -7.88 -6.25
CA ALA A 52 20.46 -9.25 -5.76
C ALA A 52 19.93 -10.30 -6.76
N GLY A 53 19.44 -9.88 -7.94
CA GLY A 53 18.99 -10.77 -9.01
C GLY A 53 17.52 -11.19 -8.93
N PHE A 54 16.72 -10.58 -8.06
CA PHE A 54 15.28 -10.85 -8.02
C PHE A 54 14.54 -10.16 -9.17
N LYS A 55 13.65 -10.89 -9.85
CA LYS A 55 12.73 -10.30 -10.84
C LYS A 55 11.61 -9.56 -10.12
N LEU A 56 11.46 -8.27 -10.37
CA LEU A 56 10.39 -7.44 -9.79
C LEU A 56 9.31 -7.13 -10.82
N GLY A 57 8.05 -7.46 -10.49
CA GLY A 57 6.86 -7.06 -11.24
C GLY A 57 6.11 -5.88 -10.60
N ARG A 58 5.04 -5.41 -11.25
CA ARG A 58 4.11 -4.43 -10.66
C ARG A 58 2.69 -4.96 -10.70
N LEU A 59 2.01 -4.88 -9.56
CA LEU A 59 0.58 -5.10 -9.44
C LEU A 59 -0.11 -3.76 -9.14
N LYS A 60 -1.39 -3.67 -9.47
CA LYS A 60 -2.22 -2.50 -9.18
C LYS A 60 -3.55 -2.97 -8.60
N THR A 61 -3.95 -2.37 -7.49
CA THR A 61 -5.25 -2.58 -6.86
C THR A 61 -5.94 -1.23 -6.66
N GLY A 62 -7.27 -1.26 -6.56
CA GLY A 62 -8.09 -0.08 -6.27
C GLY A 62 -8.56 -0.06 -4.82
N THR A 63 -8.95 1.11 -4.35
CA THR A 63 -9.65 1.28 -3.08
C THR A 63 -10.76 2.31 -3.31
N PRO A 64 -11.99 2.06 -2.84
CA PRO A 64 -13.09 3.02 -2.99
C PRO A 64 -12.81 4.31 -2.18
N PRO A 65 -13.44 5.44 -2.55
CA PRO A 65 -13.42 6.64 -1.74
C PRO A 65 -14.06 6.38 -0.38
N ARG A 66 -13.69 7.20 0.61
CA ARG A 66 -14.34 7.20 1.93
C ARG A 66 -15.35 8.34 1.93
N LEU A 67 -16.60 8.02 2.23
CA LEU A 67 -17.72 8.96 2.23
C LEU A 67 -18.07 9.33 3.68
N ASP A 68 -18.58 10.55 3.89
CA ASP A 68 -19.19 10.93 5.16
C ASP A 68 -20.58 10.28 5.25
N GLY A 69 -20.78 9.40 6.24
CA GLY A 69 -22.04 8.69 6.40
C GLY A 69 -23.25 9.60 6.63
N ARG A 70 -23.05 10.83 7.13
CA ARG A 70 -24.15 11.78 7.40
C ARG A 70 -24.73 12.39 6.13
N THR A 71 -24.02 12.29 5.00
CA THR A 71 -24.46 12.84 3.72
C THR A 71 -25.11 11.77 2.82
N ILE A 72 -25.35 10.58 3.36
CA ILE A 72 -25.96 9.46 2.64
C ILE A 72 -27.42 9.34 3.07
N ASP A 73 -28.32 9.27 2.09
CA ASP A 73 -29.73 8.95 2.34
C ASP A 73 -29.88 7.44 2.58
N TRP A 74 -29.69 7.01 3.83
CA TRP A 74 -29.81 5.60 4.21
C TRP A 74 -31.24 5.06 4.13
N ALA A 75 -32.25 5.92 4.20
CA ALA A 75 -33.65 5.50 4.20
C ALA A 75 -34.12 4.99 2.83
N SER A 76 -33.42 5.35 1.74
CA SER A 76 -33.70 4.84 0.39
C SER A 76 -32.94 3.56 0.02
N LEU A 77 -32.15 2.99 0.95
CA LEU A 77 -31.35 1.79 0.71
C LEU A 77 -31.91 0.57 1.48
N GLU A 78 -31.69 -0.63 0.95
CA GLU A 78 -32.00 -1.89 1.63
C GLU A 78 -30.99 -2.17 2.76
N SER A 79 -31.49 -2.53 3.94
CA SER A 79 -30.64 -2.90 5.09
C SER A 79 -30.23 -4.36 5.03
N GLN A 80 -28.94 -4.63 5.21
CA GLN A 80 -28.42 -5.99 5.40
C GLN A 80 -28.04 -6.20 6.86
N ALA A 81 -28.75 -7.08 7.57
CA ALA A 81 -28.42 -7.47 8.94
C ALA A 81 -27.24 -8.45 8.99
N ALA A 82 -26.59 -8.56 10.15
CA ALA A 82 -25.64 -9.63 10.40
C ALA A 82 -26.36 -10.99 10.47
N ASP A 83 -25.63 -12.07 10.20
CA ASP A 83 -26.14 -13.42 10.39
C ASP A 83 -26.56 -13.65 11.87
N GLU A 84 -27.64 -14.41 12.07
CA GLU A 84 -28.03 -14.89 13.38
C GLU A 84 -27.09 -16.04 13.79
N ASN A 85 -26.55 -16.00 15.01
CA ASN A 85 -25.67 -17.04 15.57
C ASN A 85 -26.46 -18.22 16.13
#